data_AF-A0A8T5NU33-F1
#
_entry.id   AF-A0A8T5NU33-F1
#
_cell.length_a   1.000
_cell.length_b   1.000
_cell.length_c   1.000
_cell.angle_alpha   90.00
_cell.angle_beta   90.00
_cell.angle_gamma   90.00
#
_symmetry.space_group_name_H-M   'P 1'
#
loop_
_entity.id
_entity.type
_entity.pdbx_description
1 polymer ?
#
loop_
_entity_poly.entity_id
_entity_poly.type
_entity_poly.pdbx_seq_one_letter_code
_entity_poly.pdbx_strand_id
1 'polypeptide(L)'
;NGNAEIVSDYKNLVKNLFEIKLKEKKDKSKNPKKADSIVYYMDSNHLKDFLEKIDVKFPLIAATKKVLPLLFKCPDEEISAFLEGYLDGDGTVAKDGLHATTKSEALARGAVNLFLRLGSVAFKKKTYCRATNSTKMDKSLYHKISIYGDELVNLSDKLQFISKNKQENMVKLVEKRGKGKKPSNWDTLPLNPKEFRKVREGLGFTQASTGKPNSVNSIENRYSLPTKQVVRYFIKIFEQADTEKRFKDEIFHMKFLASEDICWDYITKSVEVQLDTSYLYDLSVFGTNNFIGEGIVLHNTHGHTQMTGAQKNAFGGLITTRRHHCHKKIHEVLVDLLQIQKEIHPGMFAVMDGTVAGDGAGPRTMHPKIKNVVLASSDQVAIDAVAAHMMGFDPLKIPFIKMAHDKGLGVGDVDQIDIAGISKNQFKAINFHFETNKSPVIFWDQMLRRKLKFIEPLLFHTPLFKMCVLGSAFYHDYIWYNIIGRLRISKFMKTDWGKLWKTYK
;
A
#
# COMPACT_ATOMS: atom_id res chain seq x y z
N ASN A 1 18.92 31.21 11.97
CA ASN A 1 17.49 31.49 11.72
C ASN A 1 17.29 33.00 11.90
N GLY A 2 16.25 33.60 11.32
CA GLY A 2 15.92 35.02 11.54
C GLY A 2 15.05 35.28 12.78
N ASN A 3 14.36 34.26 13.31
CA ASN A 3 13.65 34.36 14.58
C ASN A 3 14.61 34.11 15.76
N ALA A 4 14.63 35.03 16.73
CA ALA A 4 15.41 34.94 17.95
C ALA A 4 14.99 33.78 18.88
N GLU A 5 13.71 33.42 18.91
CA GLU A 5 13.16 32.33 19.74
C GLU A 5 13.79 30.98 19.32
N ILE A 6 13.77 30.70 18.01
CA ILE A 6 14.37 29.49 17.42
C ILE A 6 15.90 29.49 17.56
N VAL A 7 16.55 30.67 17.51
CA VAL A 7 18.00 30.78 17.76
C VAL A 7 18.33 30.50 19.24
N SER A 8 17.49 30.96 20.17
CA SER A 8 17.65 30.71 21.61
C SER A 8 17.47 29.23 21.94
N ASP A 9 16.42 28.60 21.42
CA ASP A 9 16.18 27.17 21.56
C ASP A 9 17.36 26.34 21.02
N TYR A 10 17.78 26.59 19.78
CA TYR A 10 18.95 25.92 19.19
C TYR A 10 20.23 26.10 20.03
N LYS A 11 20.46 27.30 20.58
CA LYS A 11 21.58 27.54 21.51
C LYS A 11 21.49 26.65 22.77
N ASN A 12 20.30 26.54 23.35
CA ASN A 12 20.06 25.75 24.55
C ASN A 12 20.18 24.24 24.28
N LEU A 13 19.60 23.73 23.19
CA LEU A 13 19.71 22.33 22.80
C LEU A 13 21.17 21.91 22.58
N VAL A 14 21.95 22.70 21.82
CA VAL A 14 23.37 22.39 21.56
C VAL A 14 24.21 22.41 22.83
N LYS A 15 23.93 23.36 23.75
CA LYS A 15 24.60 23.42 25.05
C LYS A 15 24.20 22.25 25.96
N ASN A 16 22.92 21.91 26.04
CA ASN A 16 22.41 20.93 27.02
C ASN A 16 22.65 19.48 26.59
N LEU A 17 22.66 19.18 25.29
CA LEU A 17 22.81 17.81 24.77
C LEU A 17 24.27 17.45 24.47
N PHE A 18 25.12 18.43 24.13
CA PHE A 18 26.48 18.17 23.66
C PHE A 18 27.55 19.00 24.39
N GLU A 19 27.17 19.92 25.28
CA GLU A 19 28.07 20.85 25.98
C GLU A 19 28.91 21.75 25.04
N ILE A 20 28.50 21.87 23.77
CA ILE A 20 29.24 22.61 22.75
C ILE A 20 28.90 24.11 22.82
N LYS A 21 29.94 24.95 22.93
CA LYS A 21 29.81 26.40 22.79
C LYS A 21 29.75 26.80 21.31
N LEU A 22 28.61 27.34 20.88
CA LEU A 22 28.42 27.91 19.54
C LEU A 22 29.31 29.14 19.32
N LYS A 23 29.83 29.27 18.10
CA LYS A 23 30.54 30.44 17.58
C LYS A 23 29.59 31.29 16.74
N GLU A 24 29.76 32.61 16.79
CA GLU A 24 28.97 33.57 16.01
C GLU A 24 29.80 34.16 14.87
N LYS A 25 29.16 34.48 13.74
CA LYS A 25 29.78 35.17 12.59
C LYS A 25 28.71 35.94 11.82
N LYS A 26 29.00 37.17 11.38
CA LYS A 26 28.12 37.88 10.44
C LYS A 26 28.02 37.13 9.12
N ASP A 27 26.81 37.00 8.56
CA ASP A 27 26.60 36.41 7.24
C ASP A 27 27.36 37.23 6.19
N LYS A 28 28.18 36.55 5.38
CA LYS A 28 28.92 37.16 4.27
C LYS A 28 28.18 36.99 2.93
N SER A 29 26.92 36.54 2.94
CA SER A 29 26.14 36.35 1.72
C SER A 29 25.89 37.68 0.99
N LYS A 30 25.98 37.66 -0.35
CA LYS A 30 25.71 38.83 -1.22
C LYS A 30 24.22 39.21 -1.29
N ASN A 31 23.41 38.79 -0.32
CA ASN A 31 21.98 39.13 -0.26
C ASN A 31 21.79 40.35 0.65
N PRO A 32 21.40 41.53 0.14
CA PRO A 32 21.24 42.73 0.95
C PRO A 32 20.18 42.57 2.06
N LYS A 33 19.23 41.63 1.94
CA LYS A 33 18.26 41.30 2.99
C LYS A 33 18.83 40.44 4.14
N LYS A 34 20.12 40.09 4.10
CA LYS A 34 20.80 39.22 5.08
C LYS A 34 22.16 39.74 5.56
N ALA A 35 22.61 40.89 5.08
CA ALA A 35 23.95 41.43 5.33
C ALA A 35 24.32 41.57 6.82
N ASP A 36 23.33 41.84 7.69
CA ASP A 36 23.51 41.95 9.14
C ASP A 36 23.07 40.71 9.94
N SER A 37 22.70 39.61 9.27
CA SER A 37 22.24 38.40 9.97
C SER A 37 23.40 37.63 10.61
N ILE A 38 23.18 37.09 11.81
CA ILE A 38 24.18 36.29 12.53
C ILE A 38 24.03 34.81 12.16
N VAL A 39 25.13 34.20 11.74
CA VAL A 39 25.27 32.77 11.51
C VAL A 39 25.92 32.12 12.72
N TYR A 40 25.28 31.07 13.20
CA TYR A 40 25.74 30.22 14.29
C TYR A 40 26.38 28.97 13.73
N TYR A 41 27.57 28.63 14.22
CA TYR A 41 28.30 27.43 13.80
C TYR A 41 29.06 26.81 14.97
N MET A 42 29.45 25.56 14.81
CA MET A 42 30.30 24.82 15.73
C MET A 42 31.20 23.89 14.93
N ASP A 43 32.35 23.56 15.51
CA ASP A 43 33.30 22.61 14.97
C ASP A 43 33.45 21.50 16.01
N SER A 44 32.98 20.29 15.71
CA SER A 44 33.04 19.14 16.63
C SER A 44 33.08 17.82 15.85
N ASN A 45 34.20 17.12 15.94
CA ASN A 45 34.36 15.79 15.36
C ASN A 45 33.45 14.78 16.08
N HIS A 46 33.34 14.84 17.40
CA HIS A 46 32.46 13.94 18.17
C HIS A 46 30.99 14.05 17.75
N LEU A 47 30.50 15.27 17.48
CA LEU A 47 29.13 15.46 16.96
C LEU A 47 29.01 14.91 15.53
N LYS A 48 30.01 15.12 14.68
CA LYS A 48 30.04 14.52 13.33
C LYS A 48 29.99 12.99 13.40
N ASP A 49 30.84 12.37 14.21
CA ASP A 49 30.93 10.91 14.38
C ASP A 49 29.61 10.33 14.94
N PHE A 50 28.98 11.02 15.89
CA PHE A 50 27.65 10.67 16.40
C PHE A 50 26.58 10.72 15.31
N LEU A 51 26.55 11.81 14.52
CA LEU A 51 25.60 11.99 13.42
C LEU A 51 25.82 10.92 12.33
N GLU A 52 27.07 10.58 12.00
CA GLU A 52 27.39 9.50 11.05
C GLU A 52 26.93 8.12 11.54
N LYS A 53 27.04 7.83 12.86
CA LYS A 53 26.51 6.61 13.47
C LYS A 53 24.98 6.48 13.37
N ILE A 54 24.25 7.59 13.25
CA ILE A 54 22.78 7.60 13.03
C ILE A 54 22.40 7.83 11.54
N ASP A 55 23.29 7.51 10.60
CA ASP A 55 23.08 7.55 9.13
C ASP A 55 22.86 8.96 8.55
N VAL A 56 23.43 9.98 9.20
CA VAL A 56 23.65 11.32 8.61
C VAL A 56 24.97 11.32 7.85
N LYS A 57 24.91 11.29 6.51
CA LYS A 57 26.11 11.27 5.66
C LYS A 57 26.61 12.69 5.35
N PHE A 58 27.90 12.93 5.58
CA PHE A 58 28.57 14.17 5.19
C PHE A 58 29.33 14.01 3.86
N PRO A 59 29.48 15.08 3.06
CA PRO A 59 28.94 16.43 3.26
C PRO A 59 27.43 16.50 3.00
N LEU A 60 26.71 17.18 3.91
CA LEU A 60 25.27 17.43 3.76
C LEU A 60 25.03 18.56 2.76
N ILE A 61 24.51 18.24 1.58
CA ILE A 61 23.99 19.22 0.63
C ILE A 61 22.46 19.22 0.65
N ALA A 62 21.84 20.34 0.27
CA ALA A 62 20.38 20.53 0.39
C ALA A 62 19.53 19.48 -0.37
N ALA A 63 20.10 18.84 -1.40
CA ALA A 63 19.45 17.78 -2.17
C ALA A 63 19.62 16.36 -1.60
N THR A 64 20.58 16.12 -0.69
CA THR A 64 20.87 14.79 -0.11
C THR A 64 20.33 14.59 1.30
N LYS A 65 19.81 15.64 1.95
CA LYS A 65 19.13 15.53 3.25
C LYS A 65 17.99 14.50 3.18
N LYS A 66 17.78 13.71 4.23
CA LYS A 66 16.68 12.74 4.34
C LYS A 66 16.12 12.75 5.76
N VAL A 67 14.90 12.25 5.93
CA VAL A 67 14.44 11.82 7.27
C VAL A 67 15.23 10.56 7.64
N LEU A 68 15.69 10.48 8.90
CA LEU A 68 16.46 9.34 9.38
C LEU A 68 15.55 8.12 9.57
N PRO A 69 15.98 6.90 9.16
CA PRO A 69 15.17 5.69 9.33
C PRO A 69 14.73 5.40 10.77
N LEU A 70 15.50 5.87 11.76
CA LEU A 70 15.17 5.74 13.19
C LEU A 70 13.86 6.45 13.57
N LEU A 71 13.58 7.62 13.00
CA LEU A 71 12.39 8.43 13.35
C LEU A 71 11.07 7.71 13.06
N PHE A 72 11.03 6.79 12.10
CA PHE A 72 9.83 5.97 11.82
C PHE A 72 9.55 4.90 12.89
N LYS A 73 10.47 4.70 13.84
CA LYS A 73 10.35 3.79 14.98
C LYS A 73 10.12 4.53 16.32
N CYS A 74 10.24 5.85 16.31
CA CYS A 74 10.07 6.68 17.49
C CYS A 74 8.59 6.81 17.89
N PRO A 75 8.29 7.16 19.15
CA PRO A 75 6.96 7.61 19.59
C PRO A 75 6.46 8.83 18.80
N ASP A 76 5.14 9.04 18.81
CA ASP A 76 4.50 10.17 18.11
C ASP A 76 5.02 11.52 18.61
N GLU A 77 5.35 11.64 19.91
CA GLU A 77 5.87 12.84 20.55
C GLU A 77 7.26 13.23 20.01
N GLU A 78 8.15 12.26 19.80
CA GLU A 78 9.47 12.48 19.22
C GLU A 78 9.38 12.82 17.72
N ILE A 79 8.42 12.22 17.01
CA ILE A 79 8.12 12.55 15.61
C ILE A 79 7.59 13.98 15.51
N SER A 80 6.69 14.39 16.40
CA SER A 80 6.20 15.75 16.53
C SER A 80 7.34 16.73 16.79
N ALA A 81 8.19 16.50 17.80
CA ALA A 81 9.33 17.38 18.11
C ALA A 81 10.30 17.54 16.91
N PHE A 82 10.56 16.46 16.15
CA PHE A 82 11.35 16.55 14.92
C PHE A 82 10.66 17.40 13.85
N LEU A 83 9.36 17.22 13.65
CA LEU A 83 8.58 17.98 12.67
C LEU A 83 8.42 19.45 13.07
N GLU A 84 8.23 19.75 14.35
CA GLU A 84 8.24 21.10 14.92
C GLU A 84 9.54 21.80 14.60
N GLY A 85 10.70 21.24 14.98
CA GLY A 85 12.01 21.82 14.68
C GLY A 85 12.27 22.03 13.18
N TYR A 86 11.84 21.08 12.34
CA TYR A 86 11.93 21.20 10.88
C TYR A 86 11.03 22.33 10.33
N LEU A 87 9.79 22.43 10.82
CA LEU A 87 8.80 23.42 10.39
C LEU A 87 9.07 24.82 10.97
N ASP A 88 9.65 24.93 12.15
CA ASP A 88 10.14 26.19 12.71
C ASP A 88 11.36 26.68 11.92
N GLY A 89 12.27 25.78 11.56
CA GLY A 89 13.42 26.05 10.70
C GLY A 89 13.06 26.52 9.28
N ASP A 90 12.43 25.65 8.49
CA ASP A 90 12.22 25.81 7.04
C ASP A 90 10.74 25.91 6.62
N GLY A 91 9.80 25.74 7.56
CA GLY A 91 8.35 25.78 7.30
C GLY A 91 7.70 27.17 7.42
N THR A 92 6.42 27.26 7.06
CA THR A 92 5.60 28.48 7.09
C THR A 92 4.13 28.12 7.30
N VAL A 93 3.47 28.75 8.28
CA VAL A 93 2.01 28.75 8.40
C VAL A 93 1.47 29.92 7.59
N ALA A 94 0.74 29.62 6.51
CA ALA A 94 0.16 30.59 5.60
C ALA A 94 -1.36 30.73 5.80
N LYS A 95 -2.01 31.59 5.00
CA LYS A 95 -3.47 31.82 5.08
C LYS A 95 -4.31 30.64 4.56
N ASP A 96 -3.70 29.76 3.78
CA ASP A 96 -4.30 28.58 3.15
C ASP A 96 -3.92 27.26 3.83
N GLY A 97 -2.74 27.15 4.43
CA GLY A 97 -2.27 25.93 5.08
C GLY A 97 -0.88 26.02 5.70
N LEU A 98 -0.39 24.88 6.21
CA LEU A 98 0.97 24.69 6.69
C LEU A 98 1.85 24.18 5.54
N HIS A 99 3.04 24.77 5.37
CA HIS A 99 3.91 24.49 4.24
C HIS A 99 5.39 24.32 4.62
N ALA A 100 6.08 23.43 3.92
CA ALA A 100 7.54 23.35 3.89
C ALA A 100 8.03 23.20 2.45
N THR A 101 9.27 23.58 2.14
CA THR A 101 9.82 23.46 0.78
C THR A 101 11.29 23.04 0.81
N THR A 102 11.63 21.93 0.15
CA THR A 102 12.98 21.33 0.19
C THR A 102 13.50 20.98 -1.20
N LYS A 103 14.83 20.98 -1.39
CA LYS A 103 15.48 20.47 -2.62
C LYS A 103 15.54 18.95 -2.68
N SER A 104 15.40 18.26 -1.55
CA SER A 104 15.46 16.81 -1.51
C SER A 104 14.08 16.18 -1.63
N GLU A 105 13.89 15.36 -2.67
CA GLU A 105 12.78 14.40 -2.78
C GLU A 105 12.73 13.45 -1.56
N ALA A 106 13.88 12.93 -1.12
CA ALA A 106 13.97 11.98 0.00
C ALA A 106 13.49 12.58 1.34
N LEU A 107 13.93 13.79 1.70
CA LEU A 107 13.37 14.54 2.84
C LEU A 107 11.87 14.82 2.67
N ALA A 108 11.41 15.21 1.47
CA ALA A 108 10.00 15.49 1.24
C ALA A 108 9.11 14.25 1.42
N ARG A 109 9.48 13.11 0.83
CA ARG A 109 8.78 11.83 1.00
C ARG A 109 8.81 11.38 2.47
N GLY A 110 9.97 11.45 3.11
CA GLY A 110 10.11 11.07 4.51
C GLY A 110 9.22 11.89 5.44
N ALA A 111 9.17 13.21 5.25
CA ALA A 111 8.32 14.09 6.06
C ALA A 111 6.82 13.84 5.82
N VAL A 112 6.39 13.60 4.58
CA VAL A 112 5.00 13.16 4.29
C VAL A 112 4.64 11.87 5.04
N ASN A 113 5.54 10.89 5.04
CA ASN A 113 5.33 9.64 5.78
C ASN A 113 5.27 9.85 7.31
N LEU A 114 6.02 10.82 7.87
CA LEU A 114 5.93 11.18 9.29
C LEU A 114 4.59 11.87 9.62
N PHE A 115 4.11 12.79 8.77
CA PHE A 115 2.76 13.37 8.96
C PHE A 115 1.67 12.30 8.89
N LEU A 116 1.78 11.34 7.96
CA LEU A 116 0.86 10.20 7.87
C LEU A 116 0.94 9.31 9.13
N ARG A 117 2.12 9.11 9.70
CA ARG A 117 2.31 8.39 10.97
C ARG A 117 1.67 9.12 12.15
N LEU A 118 1.57 10.45 12.11
CA LEU A 118 0.78 11.28 13.03
C LEU A 118 -0.72 11.36 12.65
N GLY A 119 -1.19 10.66 11.61
CA GLY A 119 -2.61 10.63 11.23
C GLY A 119 -3.09 11.83 10.39
N SER A 120 -2.19 12.59 9.77
CA SER A 120 -2.54 13.72 8.89
C SER A 120 -1.94 13.55 7.50
N VAL A 121 -2.75 13.67 6.46
CA VAL A 121 -2.27 13.56 5.08
C VAL A 121 -1.61 14.86 4.60
N ALA A 122 -0.36 14.75 4.15
CA ALA A 122 0.44 15.85 3.64
C ALA A 122 0.70 15.71 2.12
N PHE A 123 0.41 16.77 1.37
CA PHE A 123 0.48 16.78 -0.09
C PHE A 123 1.86 17.19 -0.59
N LYS A 124 2.52 16.32 -1.36
CA LYS A 124 3.80 16.61 -2.05
C LYS A 124 3.54 17.13 -3.47
N LYS A 125 4.07 18.31 -3.82
CA LYS A 125 4.03 18.87 -5.18
C LYS A 125 5.41 19.37 -5.64
N LYS A 126 5.78 19.08 -6.89
CA LYS A 126 6.96 19.68 -7.55
C LYS A 126 6.69 21.18 -7.81
N THR A 127 7.64 22.03 -7.43
CA THR A 127 7.56 23.50 -7.57
C THR A 127 8.89 24.07 -8.03
N TYR A 128 8.88 25.25 -8.65
CA TYR A 128 10.08 25.94 -9.11
C TYR A 128 10.35 27.18 -8.26
N CYS A 129 11.40 27.12 -7.45
CA CYS A 129 11.74 28.15 -6.48
C CYS A 129 13.17 28.66 -6.68
N ARG A 130 13.37 29.94 -6.38
CA ARG A 130 14.71 30.56 -6.24
C ARG A 130 15.20 30.31 -4.82
N ALA A 131 16.46 29.89 -4.67
CA ALA A 131 17.07 29.78 -3.35
C ALA A 131 17.20 31.16 -2.71
N THR A 132 16.77 31.31 -1.45
CA THR A 132 16.78 32.56 -0.68
C THR A 132 18.17 33.16 -0.43
N ASN A 133 19.23 32.41 -0.73
CA ASN A 133 20.63 32.84 -0.63
C ASN A 133 21.32 33.05 -2.01
N SER A 134 20.60 32.83 -3.12
CA SER A 134 21.17 32.91 -4.48
C SER A 134 20.94 34.26 -5.14
N THR A 135 22.00 34.83 -5.72
CA THR A 135 21.94 36.01 -6.59
C THR A 135 21.44 35.68 -8.00
N LYS A 136 21.57 34.43 -8.47
CA LYS A 136 21.06 33.99 -9.79
C LYS A 136 19.54 34.12 -9.86
N MET A 137 19.02 34.51 -11.03
CA MET A 137 17.58 34.64 -11.27
C MET A 137 16.87 33.30 -11.52
N ASP A 138 17.61 32.27 -11.93
CA ASP A 138 17.05 30.97 -12.32
C ASP A 138 16.31 30.29 -11.17
N LYS A 139 15.12 29.77 -11.49
CA LYS A 139 14.36 28.91 -10.58
C LYS A 139 14.86 27.48 -10.73
N SER A 140 15.06 26.79 -9.62
CA SER A 140 15.40 25.35 -9.61
C SER A 140 14.23 24.52 -9.09
N LEU A 141 14.22 23.22 -9.39
CA LEU A 141 13.21 22.30 -8.88
C LEU A 141 13.33 22.13 -7.36
N TYR A 142 12.18 22.14 -6.69
CA TYR A 142 11.97 21.89 -5.27
C TYR A 142 10.69 21.06 -5.08
N HIS A 143 10.54 20.48 -3.89
CA HIS A 143 9.36 19.76 -3.46
C HIS A 143 8.68 20.58 -2.37
N LYS A 144 7.46 21.08 -2.62
CA LYS A 144 6.60 21.69 -1.61
C LYS A 144 5.80 20.58 -0.92
N ILE A 145 5.81 20.59 0.40
CA ILE A 145 4.90 19.84 1.25
C ILE A 145 3.83 20.83 1.73
N SER A 146 2.56 20.43 1.66
CA SER A 146 1.44 21.24 2.14
C SER A 146 0.46 20.40 2.96
N ILE A 147 -0.09 21.00 4.01
CA ILE A 147 -1.15 20.41 4.84
C ILE A 147 -2.29 21.44 4.89
N TYR A 148 -3.52 20.99 4.65
CA TYR A 148 -4.66 21.84 4.31
C TYR A 148 -5.92 21.40 5.06
N GLY A 149 -6.83 22.36 5.28
CA GLY A 149 -8.21 22.07 5.71
C GLY A 149 -8.26 21.29 7.03
N ASP A 150 -8.95 20.16 7.00
CA ASP A 150 -9.21 19.34 8.19
C ASP A 150 -7.96 18.57 8.67
N GLU A 151 -7.03 18.23 7.78
CA GLU A 151 -5.74 17.60 8.13
C GLU A 151 -4.89 18.47 9.05
N LEU A 152 -5.04 19.79 8.93
CA LEU A 152 -4.36 20.78 9.75
C LEU A 152 -5.00 20.90 11.14
N VAL A 153 -6.29 20.60 11.28
CA VAL A 153 -6.98 20.50 12.58
C VAL A 153 -6.57 19.21 13.28
N ASN A 154 -6.53 18.07 12.57
CA ASN A 154 -6.03 16.80 13.13
C ASN A 154 -4.59 16.90 13.64
N LEU A 155 -3.78 17.78 13.03
CA LEU A 155 -2.38 17.99 13.36
C LEU A 155 -2.14 19.06 14.44
N SER A 156 -3.06 20.00 14.66
CA SER A 156 -2.81 21.15 15.56
C SER A 156 -2.61 20.74 17.01
N ASP A 157 -3.25 19.67 17.43
CA ASP A 157 -3.17 19.16 18.80
C ASP A 157 -1.86 18.37 19.02
N LYS A 158 -1.15 18.04 17.94
CA LYS A 158 0.10 17.26 17.93
C LYS A 158 1.35 18.10 17.67
N LEU A 159 1.23 19.39 17.30
CA LEU A 159 2.38 20.26 17.01
C LEU A 159 2.28 21.58 17.79
N GLN A 160 3.36 21.96 18.47
CA GLN A 160 3.53 23.24 19.15
C GLN A 160 4.79 23.96 18.62
N PHE A 161 4.59 25.07 17.89
CA PHE A 161 5.72 25.85 17.38
C PHE A 161 6.35 26.74 18.44
N ILE A 162 7.68 26.73 18.50
CA ILE A 162 8.50 27.65 19.31
C ILE A 162 8.34 29.08 18.80
N SER A 163 8.18 29.27 17.48
CA SER A 163 7.88 30.58 16.92
C SER A 163 6.45 31.01 17.25
N LYS A 164 6.29 32.00 18.13
CA LYS A 164 4.97 32.55 18.50
C LYS A 164 4.13 32.96 17.28
N ASN A 165 4.75 33.64 16.31
CA ASN A 165 4.09 34.02 15.06
C ASN A 165 3.54 32.82 14.27
N LYS A 166 4.22 31.67 14.27
CA LYS A 166 3.73 30.45 13.62
C LYS A 166 2.60 29.82 14.43
N GLN A 167 2.76 29.72 15.75
CA GLN A 167 1.74 29.17 16.64
C GLN A 167 0.43 29.96 16.60
N GLU A 168 0.51 31.29 16.70
CA GLU A 168 -0.65 32.18 16.55
C GLU A 168 -1.34 32.01 15.19
N ASN A 169 -0.58 31.91 14.11
CA ASN A 169 -1.15 31.71 12.78
C ASN A 169 -1.82 30.33 12.66
N MET A 170 -1.27 29.30 13.30
CA MET A 170 -1.84 27.95 13.35
C MET A 170 -3.19 27.98 14.06
N VAL A 171 -3.25 28.56 15.27
CA VAL A 171 -4.49 28.73 16.06
C VAL A 171 -5.54 29.52 15.27
N LYS A 172 -5.18 30.68 14.69
CA LYS A 172 -6.09 31.49 13.86
C LYS A 172 -6.63 30.72 12.66
N LEU A 173 -5.84 29.84 12.06
CA LEU A 173 -6.25 29.01 10.91
C LEU A 173 -7.20 27.88 11.34
N VAL A 174 -6.91 27.20 12.45
CA VAL A 174 -7.76 26.15 13.06
C VAL A 174 -9.10 26.72 13.49
N GLU A 175 -9.12 27.85 14.22
CA GLU A 175 -10.36 28.53 14.60
C GLU A 175 -11.24 28.90 13.40
N LYS A 176 -10.61 29.50 12.38
CA LYS A 176 -11.30 29.87 11.14
C LYS A 176 -11.86 28.63 10.43
N ARG A 177 -11.14 27.49 10.51
CA ARG A 177 -11.59 26.22 9.95
C ARG A 177 -12.78 25.65 10.72
N GLY A 178 -12.73 25.63 12.05
CA GLY A 178 -13.85 25.20 12.91
C GLY A 178 -15.12 26.05 12.77
N LYS A 179 -14.97 27.36 12.51
CA LYS A 179 -16.08 28.27 12.16
C LYS A 179 -16.63 28.05 10.73
N GLY A 180 -15.90 27.34 9.86
CA GLY A 180 -16.22 27.14 8.45
C GLY A 180 -17.06 25.89 8.18
N LYS A 181 -18.28 26.07 7.62
CA LYS A 181 -19.23 24.97 7.31
C LYS A 181 -18.85 24.05 6.13
N LYS A 182 -17.60 24.05 5.65
CA LYS A 182 -17.18 23.32 4.44
C LYS A 182 -16.03 22.36 4.72
N PRO A 183 -16.26 21.03 4.74
CA PRO A 183 -15.21 20.02 4.89
C PRO A 183 -14.25 20.03 3.71
N SER A 184 -13.11 19.35 3.86
CA SER A 184 -12.08 19.20 2.83
C SER A 184 -12.65 18.44 1.63
N ASN A 185 -12.33 18.90 0.42
CA ASN A 185 -12.82 18.31 -0.83
C ASN A 185 -11.80 17.37 -1.49
N TRP A 186 -10.87 16.80 -0.72
CA TRP A 186 -9.89 15.82 -1.21
C TRP A 186 -10.36 14.39 -0.87
N ASP A 187 -10.56 14.05 0.42
CA ASP A 187 -11.15 12.76 0.87
C ASP A 187 -12.69 12.73 0.66
N THR A 188 -13.07 12.64 -0.62
CA THR A 188 -14.47 12.50 -1.06
C THR A 188 -14.76 11.07 -1.47
N LEU A 189 -15.90 10.54 -1.02
CA LEU A 189 -16.17 9.12 -1.08
C LEU A 189 -16.84 8.72 -2.41
N PRO A 190 -16.41 7.64 -3.08
CA PRO A 190 -16.95 7.17 -4.36
C PRO A 190 -18.29 6.41 -4.17
N LEU A 191 -19.22 6.99 -3.42
CA LEU A 191 -20.47 6.37 -3.01
C LEU A 191 -21.38 6.05 -4.21
N ASN A 192 -21.98 4.86 -4.21
CA ASN A 192 -22.90 4.44 -5.27
C ASN A 192 -24.29 5.09 -5.09
N PRO A 193 -24.76 5.96 -6.01
CA PRO A 193 -26.02 6.70 -5.84
C PRO A 193 -27.25 5.80 -5.77
N LYS A 194 -27.28 4.71 -6.56
CA LYS A 194 -28.42 3.78 -6.60
C LYS A 194 -28.55 3.00 -5.30
N GLU A 195 -27.42 2.64 -4.71
CA GLU A 195 -27.33 1.94 -3.43
C GLU A 195 -27.75 2.85 -2.27
N PHE A 196 -27.21 4.07 -2.22
CA PHE A 196 -27.61 5.08 -1.25
C PHE A 196 -29.12 5.36 -1.30
N ARG A 197 -29.66 5.56 -2.50
CA ARG A 197 -31.09 5.79 -2.73
C ARG A 197 -31.95 4.61 -2.29
N LYS A 198 -31.54 3.38 -2.63
CA LYS A 198 -32.22 2.13 -2.22
C LYS A 198 -32.34 2.05 -0.70
N VAL A 199 -31.25 2.32 0.04
CA VAL A 199 -31.26 2.31 1.52
C VAL A 199 -32.16 3.43 2.06
N ARG A 200 -32.01 4.66 1.56
CA ARG A 200 -32.82 5.81 2.00
C ARG A 200 -34.31 5.55 1.84
N GLU A 201 -34.75 5.18 0.63
CA GLU A 201 -36.17 4.98 0.31
C GLU A 201 -36.73 3.71 0.98
N GLY A 202 -35.93 2.64 1.07
CA GLY A 202 -36.32 1.39 1.74
C GLY A 202 -36.45 1.49 3.27
N LEU A 203 -35.82 2.50 3.88
CA LEU A 203 -35.99 2.90 5.29
C LEU A 203 -37.04 4.00 5.49
N GLY A 204 -37.79 4.36 4.44
CA GLY A 204 -38.90 5.33 4.53
C GLY A 204 -38.47 6.81 4.59
N PHE A 205 -37.19 7.13 4.38
CA PHE A 205 -36.74 8.52 4.34
C PHE A 205 -37.05 9.17 2.98
N THR A 206 -37.73 10.31 3.00
CA THR A 206 -37.73 11.24 1.87
C THR A 206 -36.42 12.03 1.85
N GLN A 207 -36.07 12.72 0.76
CA GLN A 207 -34.86 13.55 0.75
C GLN A 207 -34.89 14.61 1.87
N ALA A 208 -36.06 15.21 2.13
CA ALA A 208 -36.28 16.19 3.18
C ALA A 208 -36.16 15.61 4.60
N SER A 209 -36.75 14.43 4.88
CA SER A 209 -36.74 13.86 6.24
C SER A 209 -35.36 13.37 6.70
N THR A 210 -34.36 13.30 5.82
CA THR A 210 -32.96 13.04 6.21
C THR A 210 -32.27 14.20 6.93
N GLY A 211 -32.86 15.40 6.99
CA GLY A 211 -32.19 16.59 7.56
C GLY A 211 -31.02 17.16 6.73
N LYS A 212 -30.64 16.53 5.62
CA LYS A 212 -29.64 17.03 4.65
C LYS A 212 -30.09 16.84 3.19
N PRO A 213 -31.26 17.40 2.77
CA PRO A 213 -31.80 17.21 1.42
C PRO A 213 -30.83 17.60 0.30
N ASN A 214 -30.08 18.69 0.45
CA ASN A 214 -29.10 19.12 -0.56
C ASN A 214 -27.95 18.12 -0.72
N SER A 215 -27.52 17.46 0.35
CA SER A 215 -26.52 16.39 0.29
C SER A 215 -27.09 15.14 -0.37
N VAL A 216 -28.32 14.75 -0.03
CA VAL A 216 -29.02 13.62 -0.70
C VAL A 216 -29.14 13.87 -2.19
N ASN A 217 -29.65 15.03 -2.60
CA ASN A 217 -29.77 15.43 -4.01
C ASN A 217 -28.41 15.39 -4.72
N SER A 218 -27.35 15.87 -4.08
CA SER A 218 -25.99 15.86 -4.64
C SER A 218 -25.42 14.44 -4.83
N ILE A 219 -25.66 13.56 -3.87
CA ILE A 219 -25.24 12.15 -3.91
C ILE A 219 -26.02 11.39 -4.99
N GLU A 220 -27.35 11.47 -4.96
CA GLU A 220 -28.23 10.68 -5.82
C GLU A 220 -28.09 11.03 -7.30
N ASN A 221 -27.85 12.31 -7.61
CA ASN A 221 -27.65 12.80 -8.98
C ASN A 221 -26.18 12.97 -9.37
N ARG A 222 -25.22 12.58 -8.52
CA ARG A 222 -23.76 12.76 -8.71
C ARG A 222 -23.31 14.21 -9.00
N TYR A 223 -24.02 15.23 -8.51
CA TYR A 223 -23.57 16.63 -8.64
C TYR A 223 -22.27 16.90 -7.88
N SER A 224 -22.03 16.17 -6.79
CA SER A 224 -20.72 16.14 -6.10
C SER A 224 -20.57 14.85 -5.30
N LEU A 225 -19.33 14.45 -5.03
CA LEU A 225 -19.04 13.30 -4.18
C LEU A 225 -19.04 13.72 -2.70
N PRO A 226 -19.71 12.97 -1.81
CA PRO A 226 -19.86 13.36 -0.41
C PRO A 226 -18.56 13.19 0.36
N THR A 227 -18.32 14.02 1.37
CA THR A 227 -17.19 13.81 2.28
C THR A 227 -17.51 12.74 3.33
N LYS A 228 -16.47 12.16 3.92
CA LYS A 228 -16.54 11.18 5.02
C LYS A 228 -17.51 11.59 6.15
N GLN A 229 -17.48 12.86 6.57
CA GLN A 229 -18.39 13.40 7.58
C GLN A 229 -19.87 13.35 7.17
N VAL A 230 -20.18 13.64 5.89
CA VAL A 230 -21.55 13.61 5.37
C VAL A 230 -22.07 12.17 5.30
N VAL A 231 -21.25 11.22 4.84
CA VAL A 231 -21.67 9.81 4.76
C VAL A 231 -21.85 9.20 6.16
N ARG A 232 -20.99 9.54 7.13
CA ARG A 232 -21.15 9.11 8.54
C ARG A 232 -22.46 9.58 9.17
N TYR A 233 -22.88 10.80 8.88
CA TYR A 233 -24.19 11.29 9.31
C TYR A 233 -25.33 10.41 8.76
N PHE A 234 -25.28 10.05 7.47
CA PHE A 234 -26.28 9.16 6.87
C PHE A 234 -26.21 7.73 7.42
N ILE A 235 -25.02 7.16 7.59
CA ILE A 235 -24.82 5.85 8.23
C ILE A 235 -25.50 5.82 9.61
N LYS A 236 -25.29 6.85 10.44
CA LYS A 236 -25.89 6.92 11.78
C LYS A 236 -27.42 6.88 11.74
N ILE A 237 -28.07 7.68 10.89
CA ILE A 237 -29.54 7.68 10.80
C ILE A 237 -30.09 6.42 10.14
N PHE A 238 -29.37 5.82 9.19
CA PHE A 238 -29.77 4.56 8.56
C PHE A 238 -29.64 3.38 9.53
N GLU A 239 -28.59 3.30 10.35
CA GLU A 239 -28.48 2.26 11.38
C GLU A 239 -29.52 2.39 12.49
N GLN A 240 -29.92 3.61 12.84
CA GLN A 240 -30.99 3.86 13.80
C GLN A 240 -32.37 3.45 13.28
N ALA A 241 -32.57 3.49 11.96
CA ALA A 241 -33.83 3.09 11.30
C ALA A 241 -33.85 1.61 10.86
N ASP A 242 -32.71 1.00 10.53
CA ASP A 242 -32.60 -0.38 10.05
C ASP A 242 -32.53 -1.40 11.22
N THR A 243 -33.51 -1.34 12.12
CA THR A 243 -33.61 -2.22 13.30
C THR A 243 -33.61 -3.72 12.93
N GLU A 244 -34.22 -4.04 11.79
CA GLU A 244 -34.30 -5.39 11.21
C GLU A 244 -33.05 -5.80 10.38
N LYS A 245 -32.09 -4.89 10.19
CA LYS A 245 -30.84 -5.13 9.43
C LYS A 245 -31.07 -5.53 7.96
N ARG A 246 -32.11 -4.98 7.32
CA ARG A 246 -32.50 -5.25 5.92
C ARG A 246 -31.49 -4.70 4.91
N PHE A 247 -30.73 -3.67 5.28
CA PHE A 247 -29.72 -2.98 4.45
C PHE A 247 -28.30 -3.09 5.02
N LYS A 248 -28.05 -4.08 5.88
CA LYS A 248 -26.77 -4.25 6.58
C LYS A 248 -25.56 -4.35 5.63
N ASP A 249 -25.71 -4.97 4.46
CA ASP A 249 -24.62 -5.19 3.50
C ASP A 249 -24.25 -3.85 2.85
N GLU A 250 -25.25 -3.04 2.45
CA GLU A 250 -25.07 -1.69 1.92
C GLU A 250 -24.52 -0.72 2.98
N ILE A 251 -25.10 -0.70 4.19
CA ILE A 251 -24.61 0.15 5.29
C ILE A 251 -23.17 -0.21 5.66
N PHE A 252 -22.81 -1.50 5.67
CA PHE A 252 -21.44 -1.96 5.86
C PHE A 252 -20.50 -1.44 4.74
N HIS A 253 -20.93 -1.47 3.49
CA HIS A 253 -20.16 -0.90 2.38
C HIS A 253 -19.96 0.62 2.54
N MET A 254 -20.99 1.37 2.94
CA MET A 254 -20.85 2.81 3.25
C MET A 254 -19.86 3.04 4.41
N LYS A 255 -19.90 2.18 5.45
CA LYS A 255 -18.95 2.22 6.58
C LYS A 255 -17.51 1.97 6.13
N PHE A 256 -17.29 0.98 5.27
CA PHE A 256 -15.97 0.70 4.70
C PHE A 256 -15.43 1.92 3.93
N LEU A 257 -16.23 2.50 3.04
CA LEU A 257 -15.84 3.72 2.32
C LEU A 257 -15.52 4.89 3.28
N ALA A 258 -16.24 4.99 4.40
CA ALA A 258 -16.08 6.05 5.40
C ALA A 258 -15.14 5.71 6.58
N SER A 259 -14.30 4.65 6.48
CA SER A 259 -13.36 4.25 7.55
C SER A 259 -12.27 5.28 7.80
N GLU A 260 -11.75 5.38 9.02
CA GLU A 260 -10.64 6.30 9.36
C GLU A 260 -9.31 5.84 8.76
N ASP A 261 -9.14 4.52 8.62
CA ASP A 261 -7.89 3.88 8.21
C ASP A 261 -7.53 4.10 6.74
N ILE A 262 -8.48 4.58 5.92
CA ILE A 262 -8.29 4.83 4.48
C ILE A 262 -8.87 6.18 4.07
N CYS A 263 -8.27 6.76 3.03
CA CYS A 263 -8.76 7.93 2.32
C CYS A 263 -8.88 7.60 0.82
N TRP A 264 -9.70 8.37 0.11
CA TRP A 264 -9.93 8.19 -1.33
C TRP A 264 -9.36 9.38 -2.11
N ASP A 265 -8.53 9.07 -3.12
CA ASP A 265 -7.99 10.02 -4.07
C ASP A 265 -8.25 9.53 -5.51
N TYR A 266 -8.17 10.44 -6.48
CA TYR A 266 -8.50 10.18 -7.87
C TYR A 266 -7.26 10.10 -8.74
N ILE A 267 -7.23 9.12 -9.65
CA ILE A 267 -6.22 9.04 -10.70
C ILE A 267 -6.44 10.21 -11.66
N THR A 268 -5.66 11.28 -11.49
CA THR A 268 -5.71 12.49 -12.33
C THR A 268 -5.02 12.31 -13.68
N LYS A 269 -4.02 11.42 -13.75
CA LYS A 269 -3.28 11.07 -14.96
C LYS A 269 -2.73 9.65 -14.83
N SER A 270 -2.92 8.83 -15.85
CA SER A 270 -2.06 7.67 -16.10
C SER A 270 -1.01 8.04 -17.15
N VAL A 271 0.22 7.56 -16.98
CA VAL A 271 1.30 7.71 -17.97
C VAL A 271 2.00 6.38 -18.13
N GLU A 272 2.24 6.02 -19.38
CA GLU A 272 3.22 5.00 -19.71
C GLU A 272 4.61 5.62 -19.57
N VAL A 273 5.52 4.90 -18.90
CA VAL A 273 6.88 5.34 -18.64
C VAL A 273 7.83 4.19 -18.94
N GLN A 274 8.87 4.47 -19.73
CA GLN A 274 9.99 3.56 -19.87
C GLN A 274 10.78 3.58 -18.55
N LEU A 275 11.02 2.40 -17.96
CA LEU A 275 11.67 2.29 -16.66
C LEU A 275 13.19 2.25 -16.82
N ASP A 276 13.90 3.04 -16.01
CA ASP A 276 15.36 2.99 -15.86
C ASP A 276 15.83 1.75 -15.07
N THR A 277 14.93 0.80 -14.80
CA THR A 277 15.15 -0.46 -14.05
C THR A 277 14.44 -1.61 -14.74
N SER A 278 15.11 -2.75 -14.86
CA SER A 278 14.53 -4.00 -15.35
C SER A 278 13.66 -4.72 -14.31
N TYR A 279 13.73 -4.32 -13.03
CA TYR A 279 13.09 -5.05 -11.93
C TYR A 279 11.88 -4.31 -11.37
N LEU A 280 10.78 -5.05 -11.22
CA LEU A 280 9.60 -4.71 -10.43
C LEU A 280 9.53 -5.62 -9.20
N TYR A 281 8.92 -5.12 -8.12
CA TYR A 281 8.83 -5.83 -6.85
C TYR A 281 7.37 -5.91 -6.40
N ASP A 282 7.01 -7.04 -5.78
CA ASP A 282 5.71 -7.26 -5.14
C ASP A 282 5.95 -7.96 -3.78
N LEU A 283 4.99 -7.87 -2.86
CA LEU A 283 5.05 -8.48 -1.54
C LEU A 283 3.96 -9.55 -1.38
N SER A 284 4.08 -10.39 -0.35
CA SER A 284 3.02 -11.32 0.08
C SER A 284 2.70 -11.08 1.55
N VAL A 285 1.62 -10.35 1.84
CA VAL A 285 1.19 -10.03 3.19
C VAL A 285 0.06 -10.95 3.64
N PHE A 286 0.33 -11.76 4.66
CA PHE A 286 -0.65 -12.69 5.20
C PHE A 286 -1.84 -11.95 5.86
N GLY A 287 -3.03 -12.54 5.78
CA GLY A 287 -4.26 -11.99 6.34
C GLY A 287 -4.91 -10.93 5.42
N THR A 288 -4.29 -9.76 5.28
CA THR A 288 -4.85 -8.65 4.50
C THR A 288 -4.72 -8.85 2.98
N ASN A 289 -3.68 -9.56 2.53
CA ASN A 289 -3.31 -9.67 1.11
C ASN A 289 -3.16 -8.28 0.45
N ASN A 290 -2.68 -7.29 1.21
CA ASN A 290 -2.36 -5.96 0.72
C ASN A 290 -1.26 -5.29 1.56
N PHE A 291 -0.59 -4.28 0.98
CA PHE A 291 0.48 -3.49 1.59
C PHE A 291 0.45 -2.05 1.12
N ILE A 292 1.19 -1.16 1.79
CA ILE A 292 1.29 0.26 1.42
C ILE A 292 2.59 0.50 0.63
N GLY A 293 2.47 1.02 -0.60
CA GLY A 293 3.58 1.49 -1.44
C GLY A 293 3.38 2.95 -1.83
N GLU A 294 4.36 3.82 -1.52
CA GLU A 294 4.29 5.28 -1.75
C GLU A 294 2.98 5.95 -1.24
N GLY A 295 2.39 5.41 -0.16
CA GLY A 295 1.13 5.91 0.43
C GLY A 295 -0.15 5.34 -0.17
N ILE A 296 -0.07 4.40 -1.13
CA ILE A 296 -1.19 3.75 -1.80
C ILE A 296 -1.31 2.29 -1.35
N VAL A 297 -2.52 1.77 -1.19
CA VAL A 297 -2.79 0.36 -0.88
C VAL A 297 -2.71 -0.50 -2.16
N LEU A 298 -1.85 -1.52 -2.15
CA LEU A 298 -1.55 -2.46 -3.24
C LEU A 298 -1.94 -3.89 -2.81
N HIS A 299 -2.39 -4.77 -3.73
CA HIS A 299 -3.08 -6.04 -3.42
C HIS A 299 -2.41 -7.31 -4.02
N ASN A 300 -2.52 -8.46 -3.34
CA ASN A 300 -1.73 -9.68 -3.55
C ASN A 300 -2.61 -10.91 -3.97
N THR A 301 -2.05 -12.04 -4.45
CA THR A 301 -2.77 -12.99 -5.37
C THR A 301 -3.28 -14.35 -4.83
N HIS A 302 -4.36 -14.89 -5.44
CA HIS A 302 -4.96 -16.24 -5.28
C HIS A 302 -5.82 -16.63 -6.53
N GLY A 303 -6.03 -17.88 -7.01
CA GLY A 303 -5.63 -19.20 -6.48
C GLY A 303 -5.97 -20.49 -7.30
N HIS A 304 -6.64 -20.49 -8.48
CA HIS A 304 -7.26 -21.68 -9.12
C HIS A 304 -6.52 -22.45 -10.28
N THR A 305 -5.36 -23.06 -10.06
CA THR A 305 -4.63 -23.85 -11.11
C THR A 305 -3.91 -25.06 -10.52
N GLN A 306 -3.50 -26.03 -11.35
CA GLN A 306 -2.75 -27.24 -10.94
C GLN A 306 -1.52 -26.94 -10.08
N MET A 307 -0.81 -25.87 -10.40
CA MET A 307 0.21 -25.24 -9.55
C MET A 307 0.00 -23.73 -9.53
N THR A 308 0.46 -23.07 -8.47
CA THR A 308 0.54 -21.60 -8.42
C THR A 308 1.99 -21.20 -8.68
N GLY A 309 2.21 -20.43 -9.75
CA GLY A 309 3.53 -19.98 -10.19
C GLY A 309 3.47 -18.58 -10.81
N ALA A 310 4.57 -18.14 -11.40
CA ALA A 310 4.80 -16.78 -11.87
C ALA A 310 3.73 -16.29 -12.87
N GLN A 311 3.32 -17.11 -13.84
CA GLN A 311 2.30 -16.72 -14.84
C GLN A 311 0.94 -16.39 -14.18
N LYS A 312 0.66 -16.97 -13.01
CA LYS A 312 -0.60 -16.75 -12.29
C LYS A 312 -0.66 -15.44 -11.52
N ASN A 313 0.49 -14.83 -11.24
CA ASN A 313 0.51 -13.51 -10.59
C ASN A 313 -0.18 -12.46 -11.47
N ALA A 314 -0.04 -12.56 -12.80
CA ALA A 314 -0.76 -11.73 -13.77
C ALA A 314 -2.29 -11.83 -13.65
N PHE A 315 -2.84 -13.01 -13.31
CA PHE A 315 -4.29 -13.21 -13.13
C PHE A 315 -4.86 -12.45 -11.92
N GLY A 316 -4.05 -12.26 -10.87
CA GLY A 316 -4.41 -11.42 -9.74
C GLY A 316 -4.33 -9.93 -10.06
N GLY A 317 -3.24 -9.51 -10.71
CA GLY A 317 -2.95 -8.10 -10.99
C GLY A 317 -3.77 -7.48 -12.13
N LEU A 318 -3.91 -8.19 -13.27
CA LEU A 318 -4.47 -7.61 -14.50
C LEU A 318 -5.99 -7.80 -14.66
N ILE A 319 -6.60 -8.77 -13.97
CA ILE A 319 -8.06 -8.97 -13.99
C ILE A 319 -8.65 -8.52 -12.66
N THR A 320 -9.34 -7.39 -12.65
CA THR A 320 -9.96 -6.81 -11.43
C THR A 320 -11.42 -7.19 -11.23
N THR A 321 -12.18 -7.44 -12.29
CA THR A 321 -13.61 -7.76 -12.23
C THR A 321 -13.95 -9.11 -12.87
N ARG A 322 -15.10 -9.69 -12.52
CA ARG A 322 -15.67 -10.93 -13.09
C ARG A 322 -14.78 -12.21 -13.02
N ARG A 323 -13.68 -12.20 -12.26
CA ARG A 323 -12.69 -13.30 -12.06
C ARG A 323 -13.27 -14.72 -12.07
N HIS A 324 -14.39 -14.96 -11.38
CA HIS A 324 -15.04 -16.29 -11.31
C HIS A 324 -15.47 -16.88 -12.67
N HIS A 325 -15.77 -16.05 -13.67
CA HIS A 325 -16.10 -16.51 -15.02
C HIS A 325 -14.84 -16.93 -15.78
N CYS A 326 -13.73 -16.21 -15.60
CA CYS A 326 -12.44 -16.48 -16.22
C CYS A 326 -11.86 -17.83 -15.76
N HIS A 327 -12.25 -18.35 -14.59
CA HIS A 327 -11.87 -19.70 -14.15
C HIS A 327 -12.33 -20.82 -15.09
N LYS A 328 -13.39 -20.62 -15.90
CA LYS A 328 -13.83 -21.60 -16.93
C LYS A 328 -12.81 -21.75 -18.07
N LYS A 329 -11.93 -20.76 -18.25
CA LYS A 329 -10.94 -20.62 -19.34
C LYS A 329 -9.57 -20.20 -18.78
N ILE A 330 -9.23 -20.71 -17.60
CA ILE A 330 -8.08 -20.24 -16.82
C ILE A 330 -6.76 -20.38 -17.56
N HIS A 331 -6.58 -21.42 -18.35
CA HIS A 331 -5.32 -21.67 -19.05
C HIS A 331 -5.14 -20.73 -20.23
N GLU A 332 -6.17 -20.53 -21.04
CA GLU A 332 -6.16 -19.58 -22.15
C GLU A 332 -5.96 -18.15 -21.64
N VAL A 333 -6.71 -17.76 -20.61
CA VAL A 333 -6.60 -16.44 -19.98
C VAL A 333 -5.20 -16.21 -19.40
N LEU A 334 -4.56 -17.20 -18.79
CA LEU A 334 -3.19 -17.04 -18.27
C LEU A 334 -2.16 -16.77 -19.37
N VAL A 335 -2.33 -17.39 -20.54
CA VAL A 335 -1.43 -17.20 -21.68
C VAL A 335 -1.64 -15.84 -22.33
N ASP A 336 -2.90 -15.41 -22.48
CA ASP A 336 -3.23 -14.09 -23.01
C ASP A 336 -2.78 -12.98 -22.04
N LEU A 337 -2.90 -13.20 -20.73
CA LEU A 337 -2.34 -12.32 -19.71
C LEU A 337 -0.80 -12.32 -19.69
N LEU A 338 -0.14 -13.44 -19.93
CA LEU A 338 1.32 -13.49 -20.07
C LEU A 338 1.77 -12.70 -21.30
N GLN A 339 1.05 -12.80 -22.42
CA GLN A 339 1.33 -12.02 -23.62
C GLN A 339 1.21 -10.52 -23.33
N ILE A 340 0.06 -10.09 -22.78
CA ILE A 340 -0.16 -8.70 -22.34
C ILE A 340 0.93 -8.28 -21.35
N GLN A 341 1.30 -9.14 -20.39
CA GLN A 341 2.33 -8.85 -19.40
C GLN A 341 3.72 -8.67 -20.04
N LYS A 342 4.08 -9.44 -21.07
CA LYS A 342 5.34 -9.26 -21.81
C LYS A 342 5.34 -8.02 -22.69
N GLU A 343 4.18 -7.62 -23.20
CA GLU A 343 4.01 -6.37 -23.96
C GLU A 343 4.13 -5.13 -23.06
N ILE A 344 3.47 -5.11 -21.89
CA ILE A 344 3.43 -3.92 -20.99
C ILE A 344 4.54 -3.90 -19.92
N HIS A 345 5.20 -5.03 -19.65
CA HIS A 345 6.32 -5.13 -18.69
C HIS A 345 7.56 -5.79 -19.35
N PRO A 346 8.27 -5.09 -20.24
CA PRO A 346 9.55 -5.58 -20.76
C PRO A 346 10.57 -5.75 -19.63
N GLY A 347 11.20 -6.92 -19.53
CA GLY A 347 12.25 -7.20 -18.53
C GLY A 347 11.80 -7.93 -17.25
N MET A 348 10.56 -8.42 -17.20
CA MET A 348 10.03 -9.26 -16.10
C MET A 348 11.05 -10.25 -15.51
N PHE A 349 11.21 -10.24 -14.18
CA PHE A 349 11.99 -11.24 -13.43
C PHE A 349 11.15 -11.81 -12.29
N ALA A 350 11.02 -13.13 -12.23
CA ALA A 350 10.27 -13.85 -11.23
C ALA A 350 11.22 -14.53 -10.23
N VAL A 351 10.89 -14.45 -8.94
CA VAL A 351 11.49 -15.24 -7.88
C VAL A 351 10.38 -16.09 -7.25
N MET A 352 10.62 -17.38 -7.09
CA MET A 352 9.68 -18.33 -6.48
C MET A 352 10.29 -18.93 -5.22
N ASP A 353 9.67 -18.64 -4.08
CA ASP A 353 10.00 -19.28 -2.80
C ASP A 353 9.41 -20.69 -2.75
N GLY A 354 10.30 -21.68 -2.69
CA GLY A 354 9.99 -23.09 -2.45
C GLY A 354 10.66 -23.62 -1.18
N THR A 355 10.93 -22.76 -0.19
CA THR A 355 11.39 -23.20 1.14
C THR A 355 10.41 -24.21 1.74
N VAL A 356 9.13 -23.89 1.67
CA VAL A 356 7.99 -24.76 2.01
C VAL A 356 7.02 -24.80 0.83
N ALA A 357 6.89 -25.96 0.19
CA ALA A 357 6.00 -26.18 -0.95
C ALA A 357 4.73 -26.95 -0.54
N GLY A 358 3.61 -26.68 -1.21
CA GLY A 358 2.31 -27.30 -0.95
C GLY A 358 2.02 -28.50 -1.85
N ASP A 359 1.88 -29.68 -1.27
CA ASP A 359 1.52 -30.94 -1.94
C ASP A 359 0.02 -31.27 -1.72
N GLY A 360 -0.61 -32.04 -2.62
CA GLY A 360 -2.03 -32.41 -2.50
C GLY A 360 -3.01 -31.27 -2.84
N ALA A 361 -4.12 -31.22 -2.11
CA ALA A 361 -5.26 -30.35 -2.40
C ALA A 361 -5.07 -28.89 -1.92
N GLY A 362 -4.13 -28.18 -2.55
CA GLY A 362 -3.96 -26.74 -2.35
C GLY A 362 -5.13 -25.87 -2.86
N PRO A 363 -5.19 -24.58 -2.46
CA PRO A 363 -4.30 -23.92 -1.50
C PRO A 363 -4.71 -24.17 -0.04
N ARG A 364 -5.98 -24.47 0.26
CA ARG A 364 -6.46 -24.59 1.66
C ARG A 364 -6.13 -25.92 2.34
N THR A 365 -6.09 -27.03 1.59
CA THR A 365 -6.05 -28.39 2.15
C THR A 365 -4.79 -29.18 1.80
N MET A 366 -3.70 -28.44 1.55
CA MET A 366 -2.39 -28.97 1.18
C MET A 366 -1.66 -29.70 2.34
N HIS A 367 -0.60 -30.40 1.96
CA HIS A 367 0.40 -30.99 2.83
C HIS A 367 1.68 -30.15 2.68
N PRO A 368 2.10 -29.36 3.69
CA PRO A 368 3.34 -28.61 3.59
C PRO A 368 4.54 -29.56 3.58
N LYS A 369 5.43 -29.40 2.59
CA LYS A 369 6.67 -30.16 2.41
C LYS A 369 7.82 -29.17 2.39
N ILE A 370 8.80 -29.34 3.28
CA ILE A 370 10.03 -28.54 3.24
C ILE A 370 10.84 -28.99 2.04
N LYS A 371 11.29 -28.04 1.22
CA LYS A 371 12.13 -28.29 0.05
C LYS A 371 13.38 -27.41 0.00
N ASN A 372 13.42 -26.29 0.73
CA ASN A 372 14.60 -25.41 0.84
C ASN A 372 15.14 -24.92 -0.52
N VAL A 373 14.27 -24.72 -1.51
CA VAL A 373 14.64 -24.22 -2.84
C VAL A 373 14.14 -22.81 -3.06
N VAL A 374 14.89 -22.01 -3.79
CA VAL A 374 14.44 -20.74 -4.35
C VAL A 374 14.75 -20.78 -5.83
N LEU A 375 13.77 -20.45 -6.67
CA LEU A 375 13.94 -20.37 -8.12
C LEU A 375 13.92 -18.91 -8.54
N ALA A 376 14.66 -18.57 -9.59
CA ALA A 376 14.68 -17.22 -10.15
C ALA A 376 14.85 -17.28 -11.68
N SER A 377 14.10 -16.48 -12.43
CA SER A 377 14.19 -16.46 -13.90
C SER A 377 13.60 -15.17 -14.48
N SER A 378 14.16 -14.71 -15.60
CA SER A 378 13.56 -13.69 -16.47
C SER A 378 12.42 -14.23 -17.33
N ASP A 379 12.24 -15.56 -17.42
CA ASP A 379 11.14 -16.18 -18.16
C ASP A 379 10.15 -16.86 -17.20
N GLN A 380 8.91 -16.37 -17.24
CA GLN A 380 7.80 -16.80 -16.40
C GLN A 380 7.27 -18.18 -16.84
N VAL A 381 7.49 -18.58 -18.10
CA VAL A 381 7.20 -19.94 -18.57
C VAL A 381 8.28 -20.89 -18.03
N ALA A 382 9.54 -20.49 -18.13
CA ALA A 382 10.68 -21.29 -17.68
C ALA A 382 10.66 -21.58 -16.18
N ILE A 383 10.41 -20.57 -15.33
CA ILE A 383 10.35 -20.80 -13.87
C ILE A 383 9.19 -21.71 -13.47
N ASP A 384 8.04 -21.60 -14.13
CA ASP A 384 6.88 -22.45 -13.88
C ASP A 384 7.11 -23.88 -14.40
N ALA A 385 7.84 -24.05 -15.51
CA ALA A 385 8.25 -25.35 -16.04
C ALA A 385 9.30 -26.04 -15.17
N VAL A 386 10.30 -25.30 -14.67
CA VAL A 386 11.29 -25.79 -13.70
C VAL A 386 10.60 -26.20 -12.40
N ALA A 387 9.71 -25.37 -11.87
CA ALA A 387 8.90 -25.70 -10.70
C ALA A 387 8.03 -26.95 -10.93
N ALA A 388 7.39 -27.07 -12.11
CA ALA A 388 6.60 -28.23 -12.50
C ALA A 388 7.42 -29.53 -12.48
N HIS A 389 8.59 -29.51 -13.14
CA HIS A 389 9.50 -30.65 -13.18
C HIS A 389 9.95 -31.07 -11.78
N MET A 390 10.40 -30.11 -10.96
CA MET A 390 10.83 -30.37 -9.59
C MET A 390 9.70 -30.95 -8.73
N MET A 391 8.45 -30.48 -8.90
CA MET A 391 7.28 -31.06 -8.23
C MET A 391 6.99 -32.51 -8.66
N GLY A 392 7.52 -32.97 -9.79
CA GLY A 392 7.30 -34.29 -10.37
C GLY A 392 6.28 -34.32 -11.51
N PHE A 393 5.87 -33.15 -12.01
CA PHE A 393 4.96 -33.03 -13.14
C PHE A 393 5.71 -32.88 -14.47
N ASP A 394 5.10 -33.34 -15.55
CA ASP A 394 5.52 -33.04 -16.91
C ASP A 394 5.07 -31.61 -17.27
N PRO A 395 5.99 -30.65 -17.49
CA PRO A 395 5.64 -29.25 -17.76
C PRO A 395 4.77 -29.08 -19.01
N LEU A 396 5.02 -29.87 -20.06
CA LEU A 396 4.30 -29.77 -21.33
C LEU A 396 2.93 -30.46 -21.30
N LYS A 397 2.61 -31.22 -20.24
CA LYS A 397 1.24 -31.67 -19.97
C LYS A 397 0.39 -30.62 -19.23
N ILE A 398 0.99 -29.53 -18.76
CA ILE A 398 0.28 -28.43 -18.07
C ILE A 398 -0.18 -27.41 -19.13
N PRO A 399 -1.51 -27.23 -19.35
CA PRO A 399 -1.99 -26.55 -20.56
C PRO A 399 -1.49 -25.12 -20.75
N PHE A 400 -1.35 -24.34 -19.67
CA PHE A 400 -0.91 -22.94 -19.78
C PHE A 400 0.58 -22.83 -20.10
N ILE A 401 1.43 -23.69 -19.54
CA ILE A 401 2.87 -23.77 -19.85
C ILE A 401 3.06 -24.19 -21.31
N LYS A 402 2.38 -25.25 -21.74
CA LYS A 402 2.45 -25.71 -23.14
C LYS A 402 1.96 -24.64 -24.12
N MET A 403 0.80 -24.03 -23.89
CA MET A 403 0.29 -23.00 -24.79
C MET A 403 1.18 -21.74 -24.84
N ALA A 404 1.80 -21.35 -23.73
CA ALA A 404 2.77 -20.25 -23.72
C ALA A 404 4.04 -20.61 -24.51
N HIS A 405 4.53 -21.85 -24.36
CA HIS A 405 5.67 -22.36 -25.11
C HIS A 405 5.39 -22.45 -26.62
N ASP A 406 4.26 -23.06 -27.00
CA ASP A 406 3.84 -23.21 -28.40
C ASP A 406 3.62 -21.84 -29.10
N LYS A 407 3.20 -20.81 -28.35
CA LYS A 407 3.09 -19.41 -28.83
C LYS A 407 4.44 -18.66 -28.87
N GLY A 408 5.56 -19.26 -28.45
CA GLY A 408 6.85 -18.57 -28.34
C GLY A 408 6.92 -17.52 -27.22
N LEU A 409 5.97 -17.53 -26.28
CA LEU A 409 5.93 -16.61 -25.14
C LEU A 409 6.88 -17.00 -24.01
N GLY A 410 7.66 -18.06 -24.17
CA GLY A 410 8.71 -18.51 -23.24
C GLY A 410 9.06 -19.99 -23.43
N VAL A 411 10.01 -20.49 -22.65
CA VAL A 411 10.51 -21.87 -22.75
C VAL A 411 9.81 -22.75 -21.72
N GLY A 412 8.93 -23.66 -22.18
CA GLY A 412 8.25 -24.64 -21.33
C GLY A 412 8.92 -26.01 -21.27
N ASP A 413 9.82 -26.30 -22.22
CA ASP A 413 10.64 -27.51 -22.24
C ASP A 413 11.90 -27.32 -21.39
N VAL A 414 11.99 -28.06 -20.28
CA VAL A 414 13.11 -27.96 -19.33
C VAL A 414 14.45 -28.42 -19.90
N ASP A 415 14.48 -29.17 -21.01
CA ASP A 415 15.75 -29.52 -21.65
C ASP A 415 16.37 -28.36 -22.45
N GLN A 416 15.56 -27.35 -22.80
CA GLN A 416 15.95 -26.11 -23.48
C GLN A 416 16.26 -24.95 -22.51
N ILE A 417 16.03 -25.12 -21.20
CA ILE A 417 16.31 -24.11 -20.16
C ILE A 417 17.73 -24.30 -19.63
N ASP A 418 18.51 -23.21 -19.57
CA ASP A 418 19.79 -23.20 -18.86
C ASP A 418 19.55 -23.03 -17.34
N ILE A 419 20.16 -23.92 -16.55
CA ILE A 419 19.93 -24.01 -15.10
C ILE A 419 21.22 -23.62 -14.37
N ALA A 420 21.24 -22.40 -13.85
CA ALA A 420 22.33 -21.92 -13.02
C ALA A 420 22.24 -22.48 -11.58
N GLY A 421 23.40 -22.71 -10.95
CA GLY A 421 23.53 -23.04 -9.52
C GLY A 421 23.52 -24.53 -9.17
N ILE A 422 22.99 -25.41 -10.03
CA ILE A 422 23.08 -26.88 -9.89
C ILE A 422 23.41 -27.52 -11.24
N SER A 423 24.05 -28.69 -11.26
CA SER A 423 24.32 -29.40 -12.51
C SER A 423 23.03 -29.94 -13.15
N LYS A 424 23.00 -30.04 -14.50
CA LYS A 424 21.85 -30.58 -15.25
C LYS A 424 21.47 -32.01 -14.80
N ASN A 425 22.44 -32.82 -14.38
CA ASN A 425 22.20 -34.16 -13.83
C ASN A 425 21.54 -34.12 -12.43
N GLN A 426 21.98 -33.21 -11.55
CA GLN A 426 21.30 -33.01 -10.25
C GLN A 426 19.87 -32.52 -10.48
N PHE A 427 19.66 -31.54 -11.36
CA PHE A 427 18.34 -31.02 -11.70
C PHE A 427 17.39 -32.11 -12.19
N LYS A 428 17.80 -32.93 -13.18
CA LYS A 428 16.99 -34.04 -13.70
C LYS A 428 16.67 -35.14 -12.67
N ALA A 429 17.44 -35.23 -11.59
CA ALA A 429 17.16 -36.13 -10.47
C ALA A 429 16.19 -35.55 -9.44
N ILE A 430 15.84 -34.26 -9.51
CA ILE A 430 14.86 -33.64 -8.61
C ILE A 430 13.45 -34.04 -9.01
N ASN A 431 12.86 -34.95 -8.25
CA ASN A 431 11.43 -35.23 -8.30
C ASN A 431 10.88 -35.22 -6.87
N PHE A 432 9.92 -34.33 -6.59
CA PHE A 432 9.31 -34.22 -5.27
C PHE A 432 8.14 -35.17 -5.04
N HIS A 433 7.70 -35.88 -6.10
CA HIS A 433 6.57 -36.80 -6.13
C HIS A 433 5.29 -36.18 -5.54
N PHE A 434 4.95 -34.97 -5.98
CA PHE A 434 3.71 -34.30 -5.56
C PHE A 434 2.51 -34.82 -6.34
N GLU A 435 1.35 -34.85 -5.68
CA GLU A 435 0.10 -35.29 -6.29
C GLU A 435 -0.92 -34.15 -6.32
N THR A 436 -1.50 -33.86 -7.49
CA THR A 436 -2.62 -32.91 -7.57
C THR A 436 -3.94 -33.58 -7.22
N ASN A 437 -4.29 -33.62 -5.94
CA ASN A 437 -5.62 -34.02 -5.49
C ASN A 437 -6.58 -32.82 -5.46
N LYS A 438 -7.85 -32.99 -5.83
CA LYS A 438 -8.87 -31.94 -5.71
C LYS A 438 -9.57 -32.08 -4.36
N SER A 439 -9.78 -30.97 -3.64
CA SER A 439 -10.63 -31.03 -2.44
C SER A 439 -12.05 -31.42 -2.86
N PRO A 440 -12.84 -32.07 -1.98
CA PRO A 440 -14.23 -32.41 -2.30
C PRO A 440 -15.02 -31.19 -2.78
N VAL A 441 -14.83 -30.03 -2.15
CA VAL A 441 -15.47 -28.76 -2.55
C VAL A 441 -15.12 -28.35 -3.98
N ILE A 442 -13.83 -28.43 -4.38
CA ILE A 442 -13.38 -28.10 -5.74
C ILE A 442 -13.89 -29.14 -6.76
N PHE A 443 -13.96 -30.41 -6.37
CA PHE A 443 -14.53 -31.47 -7.19
C PHE A 443 -16.03 -31.26 -7.42
N TRP A 444 -16.80 -30.95 -6.36
CA TRP A 444 -18.23 -30.65 -6.44
C TRP A 444 -18.51 -29.37 -7.26
N ASP A 445 -17.75 -28.27 -7.06
CA ASP A 445 -17.87 -27.06 -7.88
C ASP A 445 -17.64 -27.34 -9.37
N GLN A 446 -16.59 -28.09 -9.72
CA GLN A 446 -16.32 -28.48 -11.11
C GLN A 446 -17.36 -29.45 -11.67
N MET A 447 -17.90 -30.37 -10.85
CA MET A 447 -18.95 -31.31 -11.28
C MET A 447 -20.26 -30.58 -11.57
N LEU A 448 -20.68 -29.66 -10.68
CA LEU A 448 -21.84 -28.80 -10.87
C LEU A 448 -21.71 -27.97 -12.16
N ARG A 449 -20.54 -27.37 -12.40
CA ARG A 449 -20.27 -26.56 -13.61
C ARG A 449 -20.16 -27.37 -14.92
N ARG A 450 -19.68 -28.61 -14.89
CA ARG A 450 -19.52 -29.45 -16.12
C ARG A 450 -20.73 -30.31 -16.46
N LYS A 451 -21.36 -30.97 -15.48
CA LYS A 451 -22.44 -31.95 -15.71
C LYS A 451 -23.84 -31.37 -15.55
N LEU A 452 -24.04 -30.35 -14.71
CA LEU A 452 -25.37 -29.81 -14.37
C LEU A 452 -25.58 -28.41 -14.97
N LYS A 453 -25.36 -28.29 -16.29
CA LYS A 453 -25.47 -27.01 -17.04
C LYS A 453 -26.82 -26.28 -16.85
N PHE A 454 -27.91 -26.99 -16.57
CA PHE A 454 -29.23 -26.39 -16.33
C PHE A 454 -29.35 -25.72 -14.93
N ILE A 455 -28.59 -26.20 -13.94
CA ILE A 455 -28.60 -25.67 -12.56
C ILE A 455 -27.49 -24.61 -12.37
N GLU A 456 -26.47 -24.58 -13.24
CA GLU A 456 -25.37 -23.60 -13.20
C GLU A 456 -25.84 -22.13 -13.14
N PRO A 457 -26.85 -21.68 -13.92
CA PRO A 457 -27.40 -20.33 -13.80
C PRO A 457 -28.04 -20.08 -12.42
N LEU A 458 -28.81 -21.05 -11.92
CA LEU A 458 -29.53 -20.93 -10.66
C LEU A 458 -28.59 -20.91 -9.45
N LEU A 459 -27.51 -21.68 -9.47
CA LEU A 459 -26.54 -21.78 -8.37
C LEU A 459 -25.48 -20.67 -8.38
N PHE A 460 -25.03 -20.21 -9.54
CA PHE A 460 -23.88 -19.29 -9.65
C PHE A 460 -24.22 -17.86 -10.09
N HIS A 461 -25.44 -17.61 -10.59
CA HIS A 461 -25.91 -16.27 -10.98
C HIS A 461 -27.09 -15.74 -10.12
N THR A 462 -27.47 -16.46 -9.05
CA THR A 462 -28.46 -15.99 -8.06
C THR A 462 -27.85 -15.91 -6.65
N PRO A 463 -28.56 -15.34 -5.65
CA PRO A 463 -28.09 -15.30 -4.25
C PRO A 463 -27.76 -16.67 -3.63
N LEU A 464 -28.23 -17.79 -4.20
CA LEU A 464 -27.85 -19.15 -3.77
C LEU A 464 -26.32 -19.36 -3.76
N PHE A 465 -25.57 -18.65 -4.60
CA PHE A 465 -24.10 -18.72 -4.60
C PHE A 465 -23.49 -18.39 -3.22
N LYS A 466 -24.11 -17.46 -2.46
CA LYS A 466 -23.68 -17.13 -1.09
C LYS A 466 -23.77 -18.36 -0.17
N MET A 467 -24.74 -19.26 -0.37
CA MET A 467 -24.85 -20.51 0.41
C MET A 467 -23.75 -21.52 0.06
N CYS A 468 -23.35 -21.63 -1.22
CA CYS A 468 -22.22 -22.46 -1.62
C CYS A 468 -20.89 -21.95 -1.03
N VAL A 469 -20.71 -20.63 -0.97
CA VAL A 469 -19.56 -19.99 -0.31
C VAL A 469 -19.57 -20.26 1.21
N LEU A 470 -20.72 -20.11 1.87
CA LEU A 470 -20.88 -20.43 3.30
C LEU A 470 -20.63 -21.91 3.60
N GLY A 471 -21.14 -22.84 2.79
CA GLY A 471 -20.89 -24.27 2.94
C GLY A 471 -19.41 -24.65 2.73
N SER A 472 -18.74 -24.01 1.78
CA SER A 472 -17.29 -24.13 1.57
C SER A 472 -16.50 -23.63 2.78
N ALA A 473 -16.83 -22.44 3.31
CA ALA A 473 -16.21 -21.89 4.51
C ALA A 473 -16.46 -22.78 5.74
N PHE A 474 -17.69 -23.24 5.95
CA PHE A 474 -18.03 -24.16 7.05
C PHE A 474 -17.24 -25.46 6.98
N TYR A 475 -17.18 -26.09 5.80
CA TYR A 475 -16.37 -27.29 5.58
C TYR A 475 -14.88 -27.05 5.84
N HIS A 476 -14.30 -25.97 5.31
CA HIS A 476 -12.87 -25.72 5.45
C HIS A 476 -12.48 -25.30 6.87
N ASP A 477 -13.24 -24.41 7.49
CA ASP A 477 -12.82 -23.67 8.68
C ASP A 477 -13.34 -24.32 9.99
N TYR A 478 -14.51 -24.98 9.96
CA TYR A 478 -15.08 -25.67 11.14
C TYR A 478 -14.82 -27.18 11.13
N ILE A 479 -14.93 -27.85 9.98
CA ILE A 479 -14.75 -29.31 9.89
C ILE A 479 -13.28 -29.65 9.61
N TRP A 480 -12.79 -29.32 8.41
CA TRP A 480 -11.48 -29.76 7.94
C TRP A 480 -10.34 -29.18 8.78
N TYR A 481 -10.37 -27.90 9.12
CA TYR A 481 -9.33 -27.27 9.93
C TYR A 481 -9.21 -27.93 11.31
N ASN A 482 -10.32 -28.16 12.02
CA ASN A 482 -10.26 -28.70 13.37
C ASN A 482 -9.87 -30.19 13.41
N ILE A 483 -10.34 -31.00 12.44
CA ILE A 483 -10.06 -32.44 12.40
C ILE A 483 -8.70 -32.74 11.76
N ILE A 484 -8.35 -32.09 10.65
CA ILE A 484 -7.19 -32.42 9.82
C ILE A 484 -6.14 -31.29 9.84
N GLY A 485 -6.57 -30.04 9.67
CA GLY A 485 -5.70 -28.87 9.57
C GLY A 485 -4.81 -28.66 10.80
N ARG A 486 -5.39 -28.66 12.01
CA ARG A 486 -4.68 -28.50 13.28
C ARG A 486 -3.57 -29.54 13.48
N LEU A 487 -3.82 -30.79 13.13
CA LEU A 487 -2.82 -31.87 13.21
C LEU A 487 -1.66 -31.64 12.23
N ARG A 488 -1.97 -31.25 10.99
CA ARG A 488 -0.97 -30.93 9.96
C ARG A 488 -0.12 -29.71 10.35
N ILE A 489 -0.75 -28.65 10.83
CA ILE A 489 -0.07 -27.44 11.30
C ILE A 489 0.78 -27.75 12.53
N SER A 490 0.25 -28.46 13.54
CA SER A 490 1.03 -28.88 14.71
C SER A 490 2.26 -29.71 14.33
N LYS A 491 2.15 -30.60 13.33
CA LYS A 491 3.29 -31.33 12.78
C LYS A 491 4.28 -30.41 12.06
N PHE A 492 3.81 -29.47 11.25
CA PHE A 492 4.66 -28.48 10.56
C PHE A 492 5.39 -27.56 11.54
N MET A 493 4.74 -27.08 12.60
CA MET A 493 5.31 -26.20 13.63
C MET A 493 6.43 -26.84 14.48
N LYS A 494 6.72 -28.13 14.30
CA LYS A 494 7.88 -28.83 14.88
C LYS A 494 9.13 -28.79 14.00
N THR A 495 8.98 -28.45 12.72
CA THR A 495 10.09 -28.31 11.76
C THR A 495 10.87 -27.01 11.98
N ASP A 496 12.04 -26.85 11.37
CA ASP A 496 12.85 -25.65 11.58
C ASP A 496 12.21 -24.38 11.01
N TRP A 497 11.56 -24.46 9.84
CA TRP A 497 10.69 -23.38 9.34
C TRP A 497 9.50 -23.12 10.27
N GLY A 498 8.92 -24.17 10.86
CA GLY A 498 7.85 -24.06 11.85
C GLY A 498 8.28 -23.41 13.18
N LYS A 499 9.55 -23.60 13.58
CA LYS A 499 10.16 -22.91 14.74
C LYS A 499 10.46 -21.45 14.39
N LEU A 500 11.07 -21.19 13.23
CA LEU A 500 11.36 -19.84 12.73
C LEU A 500 10.07 -19.02 12.56
N TRP A 501 8.98 -19.65 12.12
CA TRP A 501 7.67 -18.99 12.03
C TRP A 501 7.21 -18.40 13.37
N LYS A 502 7.56 -19.02 14.52
CA LYS A 502 7.25 -18.49 15.86
C LYS A 502 8.12 -17.30 16.28
N THR A 503 9.22 -17.02 15.58
CA THR A 503 10.11 -15.89 15.90
C THR A 503 9.72 -14.59 15.19
N TYR A 504 8.94 -14.68 14.12
CA TYR A 504 8.29 -13.50 13.53
C TYR A 504 7.15 -13.05 14.46
N LYS A 505 7.27 -11.83 14.99
CA LYS A 505 6.27 -11.13 15.81
C LYS A 505 5.65 -10.00 15.01
#